data_AF-A0A2P5EKE1-F1
#
_entry.id   AF-A0A2P5EKE1-F1
#
_cell.length_a   1.000
_cell.length_b   1.000
_cell.length_c   1.000
_cell.angle_alpha   90.00
_cell.angle_beta   90.00
_cell.angle_gamma   90.00
#
_symmetry.space_group_name_H-M   'P 1'
#
loop_
_entity.id
_entity.type
_entity.pdbx_description
1 polymer ?
#
loop_
_entity_poly.entity_id
_entity_poly.type
_entity_poly.pdbx_seq_one_letter_code
_entity_poly.pdbx_strand_id
1 'polypeptide(L)'
;MGDVKGVFIGHDHNNDFCGKLDGIWFCYGGGFGYHGYGKNGWPRRARVILAELGKGEKAWMGVERIKTWKRLDDDKLSKIDEQILWEWQASR
;
A
#
# COMPACT_ATOMS: atom_id res chain seq x y z
N MET A 1 7.12 20.36 -4.03
CA MET A 1 6.94 18.93 -4.37
C MET A 1 7.76 18.13 -3.40
N GLY A 2 7.15 17.28 -2.56
CA GLY A 2 7.89 16.56 -1.52
C GLY A 2 7.04 16.01 -0.37
N ASP A 3 5.83 16.51 -0.15
CA ASP A 3 5.01 16.10 1.01
C ASP A 3 4.31 14.76 0.77
N VAL A 4 3.93 14.48 -0.47
CA VAL A 4 3.26 13.23 -0.85
C VAL A 4 4.30 12.17 -1.18
N LYS A 5 4.26 11.06 -0.43
CA LYS A 5 5.14 9.89 -0.65
C LYS A 5 4.45 8.76 -1.42
N GLY A 6 3.13 8.67 -1.28
CA GLY A 6 2.32 7.66 -1.96
C GLY A 6 0.84 8.04 -1.98
N VAL A 7 0.13 7.49 -2.97
CA VAL A 7 -1.29 7.66 -3.27
C VAL A 7 -1.91 6.27 -3.39
N PHE A 8 -2.99 6.03 -2.66
CA PHE A 8 -3.69 4.75 -2.63
C PHE A 8 -5.05 4.89 -3.30
N ILE A 9 -5.30 4.05 -4.31
CA ILE A 9 -6.35 4.26 -5.31
C ILE A 9 -7.34 3.10 -5.26
N GLY A 10 -8.63 3.43 -5.38
CA GLY A 10 -9.73 2.47 -5.53
C GLY A 10 -10.32 2.49 -6.94
N HIS A 11 -11.61 2.16 -7.06
CA HIS A 11 -12.42 2.20 -8.29
C HIS A 11 -12.10 1.14 -9.36
N ASP A 12 -10.83 0.83 -9.61
CA ASP A 12 -10.45 -0.27 -10.50
C ASP A 12 -10.32 -1.58 -9.71
N HIS A 13 -11.34 -2.42 -9.85
CA HIS A 13 -11.43 -3.66 -9.08
C HIS A 13 -10.41 -4.70 -9.53
N ASN A 14 -9.97 -4.64 -10.79
CA ASN A 14 -9.10 -5.64 -11.41
C ASN A 14 -7.63 -5.22 -11.50
N ASN A 15 -7.30 -4.11 -10.84
CA ASN A 15 -5.95 -3.56 -10.77
C ASN A 15 -5.51 -3.50 -9.31
N ASP A 16 -4.37 -4.11 -9.03
CA ASP A 16 -3.70 -4.05 -7.74
C ASP A 16 -2.22 -3.71 -7.89
N PHE A 17 -1.86 -3.10 -9.03
CA PHE A 17 -0.50 -2.66 -9.33
C PHE A 17 -0.10 -1.51 -8.41
N CYS A 18 1.20 -1.40 -8.15
CA CYS A 18 1.76 -0.30 -7.40
C CYS A 18 3.10 0.08 -8.04
N GLY A 19 3.18 1.31 -8.53
CA GLY A 19 4.30 1.81 -9.31
C GLY A 19 4.74 3.19 -8.85
N LYS A 20 5.95 3.57 -9.23
CA LYS A 20 6.54 4.88 -8.91
C LYS A 20 6.56 5.76 -10.15
N LEU A 21 5.95 6.93 -10.06
CA LEU A 21 5.94 7.94 -11.11
C LEU A 21 6.36 9.28 -10.48
N ASP A 22 7.35 9.94 -11.06
CA ASP A 22 7.86 11.26 -10.63
C ASP A 22 8.16 11.35 -9.12
N GLY A 23 8.70 10.27 -8.55
CA GLY A 23 9.06 10.21 -7.12
C GLY A 23 7.94 9.79 -6.18
N ILE A 24 6.69 9.68 -6.66
CA ILE A 24 5.50 9.35 -5.88
C ILE A 24 5.04 7.91 -6.20
N TRP A 25 4.61 7.17 -5.19
CA TRP A 25 4.01 5.85 -5.38
C TRP A 25 2.50 5.94 -5.66
N PHE A 26 2.02 5.20 -6.63
CA PHE A 26 0.61 5.07 -6.97
C PHE A 26 0.22 3.60 -6.87
N CYS A 27 -0.67 3.27 -5.94
CA CYS A 27 -0.93 1.87 -5.56
C CYS A 27 -2.43 1.60 -5.50
N TYR A 28 -2.90 0.75 -6.41
CA TYR A 28 -4.29 0.31 -6.41
C TYR A 28 -4.54 -0.73 -5.31
N GLY A 29 -5.71 -0.65 -4.68
CA GLY A 29 -6.13 -1.55 -3.61
C GLY A 29 -6.58 -2.94 -4.08
N GLY A 30 -7.00 -3.06 -5.34
CA GLY A 30 -7.75 -4.21 -5.84
C GLY A 30 -9.20 -4.23 -5.37
N GLY A 31 -9.92 -5.31 -5.70
CA GLY A 31 -11.32 -5.51 -5.30
C GLY A 31 -11.46 -6.32 -4.01
N PHE A 32 -12.03 -5.71 -2.96
CA PHE A 32 -12.30 -6.36 -1.67
C PHE A 32 -13.72 -6.93 -1.55
N GLY A 33 -14.71 -6.35 -2.24
CA GLY A 33 -16.12 -6.73 -2.12
C GLY A 33 -16.50 -7.92 -3.00
N TYR A 34 -17.45 -8.72 -2.54
CA TYR A 34 -17.99 -9.86 -3.30
C TYR A 34 -19.11 -9.49 -4.27
N HIS A 35 -19.71 -8.31 -4.10
CA HIS A 35 -20.76 -7.83 -4.99
C HIS A 35 -20.15 -7.09 -6.19
N GLY A 36 -20.47 -7.57 -7.39
CA GLY A 36 -20.05 -6.94 -8.65
C GLY A 36 -18.54 -7.03 -8.93
N TYR A 37 -18.20 -6.68 -10.18
CA TYR A 37 -16.87 -6.37 -10.73
C TYR A 37 -15.68 -7.11 -10.08
N GLY A 38 -15.14 -8.08 -10.82
CA GLY A 38 -13.97 -8.88 -10.44
C GLY A 38 -13.47 -9.66 -11.65
N LYS A 39 -12.59 -10.64 -11.42
CA LYS A 39 -12.08 -11.54 -12.46
C LYS A 39 -12.16 -12.98 -11.95
N ASN A 40 -12.69 -13.88 -12.78
CA ASN A 40 -12.77 -15.29 -12.42
C ASN A 40 -11.35 -15.87 -12.19
N GLY A 41 -11.20 -16.72 -11.18
CA GLY A 41 -9.90 -17.28 -10.79
C GLY A 41 -8.91 -16.28 -10.19
N TRP A 42 -9.36 -15.08 -9.80
CA TRP A 42 -8.51 -14.05 -9.21
C TRP A 42 -9.04 -13.69 -7.81
N PRO A 43 -8.36 -14.14 -6.74
CA PRO A 43 -8.84 -13.95 -5.36
C PRO A 43 -9.13 -12.48 -5.02
N ARG A 44 -10.17 -12.22 -4.21
CA ARG A 44 -10.38 -10.87 -3.65
C ARG A 44 -9.17 -10.48 -2.81
N ARG A 45 -8.93 -9.18 -2.63
CA ARG A 45 -7.78 -8.72 -1.86
C ARG A 45 -7.99 -7.38 -1.21
N ALA A 46 -7.24 -7.17 -0.15
CA ALA A 46 -7.05 -5.87 0.47
C ALA A 46 -5.56 -5.52 0.43
N ARG A 47 -5.24 -4.31 -0.01
CA ARG A 47 -3.92 -3.72 0.19
C ARG A 47 -3.83 -3.17 1.61
N VAL A 48 -2.87 -3.68 2.38
CA VAL A 48 -2.55 -3.14 3.69
C VAL A 48 -1.45 -2.10 3.54
N ILE A 49 -1.57 -1.02 4.30
CA ILE A 49 -0.64 0.10 4.32
C ILE A 49 -0.16 0.24 5.77
N LEU A 50 1.14 0.08 5.98
CA LEU A 50 1.78 0.27 7.27
C LEU A 50 2.63 1.53 7.21
N ALA A 51 2.17 2.59 7.86
CA ALA A 51 2.92 3.82 8.06
C ALA A 51 3.52 3.82 9.47
N GLU A 52 4.84 3.85 9.53
CA GLU A 52 5.62 3.91 10.77
C GLU A 52 6.02 5.38 11.00
N LEU A 53 5.71 5.89 12.20
CA LEU A 53 6.04 7.25 12.61
C LEU A 53 7.27 7.24 13.50
N GLY A 54 8.13 8.24 13.35
CA GLY A 54 9.26 8.43 14.26
C GLY A 54 8.79 8.80 15.66
N LYS A 55 9.51 8.34 16.69
CA LYS A 55 9.17 8.64 18.09
C LYS A 55 10.10 9.71 18.65
N GLY A 56 9.55 10.88 18.99
CA GLY A 56 10.25 11.92 19.73
C GLY A 56 10.06 11.79 21.25
N GLU A 57 10.76 12.63 22.02
CA GLU A 57 10.70 12.61 23.49
C GLU A 57 9.30 12.93 24.05
N LYS A 58 8.56 13.82 23.38
CA LYS A 58 7.27 14.33 23.85
C LYS A 58 6.11 14.09 22.88
N ALA A 59 6.40 13.69 21.63
CA ALA A 59 5.40 13.48 20.59
C ALA A 59 5.91 12.54 19.49
N TRP A 60 4.98 11.99 18.71
CA TRP A 60 5.31 11.35 17.43
C TRP A 60 5.80 12.41 16.44
N MET A 61 6.78 12.03 15.63
CA MET A 61 7.33 12.80 14.53
C MET A 61 6.64 12.39 13.21
N GLY A 62 7.18 12.88 12.09
CA GLY A 62 6.70 12.52 10.77
C GLY A 62 6.81 11.02 10.47
N VAL A 63 6.22 10.63 9.34
CA VAL A 63 6.38 9.29 8.78
C VAL A 63 7.87 9.04 8.57
N GLU A 64 8.36 7.90 9.05
CA GLU A 64 9.71 7.39 8.83
C GLU A 64 9.72 6.29 7.78
N ARG A 65 8.64 5.51 7.68
CA ARG A 65 8.57 4.42 6.70
C ARG A 65 7.14 4.11 6.29
N ILE A 66 6.97 3.76 5.02
CA ILE A 66 5.72 3.26 4.45
C ILE A 66 6.00 1.91 3.80
N LYS A 67 5.36 0.87 4.33
CA LYS A 67 5.30 -0.48 3.76
C LYS A 67 3.90 -0.77 3.23
N THR A 68 3.81 -1.63 2.24
CA THR A 68 2.53 -2.18 1.80
C THR A 68 2.68 -3.64 1.39
N TRP A 69 1.60 -4.39 1.54
CA TRP A 69 1.44 -5.75 1.02
C TRP A 69 -0.04 -5.96 0.67
N LYS A 70 -0.36 -7.07 0.02
CA LYS A 70 -1.73 -7.48 -0.22
C LYS A 70 -2.06 -8.71 0.61
N ARG A 71 -3.28 -8.78 1.13
CA ARG A 71 -3.89 -9.98 1.69
C ARG A 71 -4.92 -10.49 0.71
N LEU A 72 -4.74 -11.73 0.26
CA LEU A 72 -5.72 -12.41 -0.58
C LEU A 72 -6.82 -13.01 0.28
N ASP A 73 -8.01 -13.05 -0.27
CA ASP A 73 -9.09 -13.90 0.19
C ASP A 73 -8.98 -15.26 -0.52
N ASP A 74 -7.98 -16.02 -0.10
CA ASP A 74 -7.80 -17.43 -0.43
C ASP A 74 -7.79 -18.24 0.88
N ASP A 75 -7.71 -19.56 0.79
CA ASP A 75 -7.76 -20.46 1.96
C ASP A 75 -6.72 -20.14 3.05
N LYS A 76 -5.63 -19.45 2.70
CA LYS A 76 -4.50 -19.17 3.59
C LYS A 76 -4.40 -17.70 4.00
N LEU A 77 -5.31 -16.86 3.52
CA LEU A 77 -5.24 -15.41 3.62
C LEU A 77 -3.85 -14.88 3.21
N SER A 78 -3.36 -15.37 2.08
CA SER A 78 -1.97 -15.24 1.65
C SER A 78 -1.52 -13.78 1.66
N LYS A 79 -0.31 -13.54 2.20
CA LYS A 79 0.38 -12.25 2.09
C LYS A 79 1.24 -12.27 0.84
N ILE A 80 1.01 -11.33 -0.07
CA ILE A 80 1.80 -11.22 -1.30
C ILE A 80 2.31 -9.80 -1.52
N ASP A 81 3.34 -9.67 -2.35
CA ASP A 81 3.88 -8.41 -2.87
C ASP A 81 4.16 -7.37 -1.78
N GLU A 82 4.84 -7.80 -0.72
CA GLU A 82 5.36 -6.87 0.28
C GLU A 82 6.46 -6.00 -0.32
N GLN A 83 6.34 -4.69 -0.09
CA GLN A 83 7.31 -3.71 -0.58
C GLN A 83 7.39 -2.50 0.35
N ILE A 84 8.57 -1.90 0.41
CA ILE A 84 8.81 -0.61 1.06
C ILE A 84 8.61 0.47 -0.01
N LEU A 85 7.62 1.34 0.17
CA LEU A 85 7.36 2.46 -0.73
C LEU A 85 8.32 3.61 -0.41
N TRP A 86 8.46 3.93 0.86
CA TRP A 86 9.25 5.07 1.28
C TRP A 86 9.90 4.81 2.63
N GLU A 87 11.13 5.26 2.78
CA GLU A 87 11.88 5.19 4.03
C GLU A 87 12.69 6.48 4.17
N TRP A 88 12.66 7.08 5.35
CA TRP A 88 13.44 8.26 5.66
C TRP A 88 14.91 7.85 5.79
N GLN A 89 15.73 8.25 4.82
CA GLN A 89 17.19 8.11 4.87
C GLN A 89 17.85 9.38 5.41
N ALA A 90 18.12 9.44 6.73
CA ALA A 90 18.91 10.52 7.32
C ALA A 90 20.10 10.88 6.43
N SER A 91 20.16 12.13 5.95
CA SER A 91 21.29 12.63 5.18
C SER A 91 22.55 12.41 6.00
N ARG A 92 23.49 11.62 5.47
CA ARG A 92 24.83 11.44 6.07
C ARG A 92 25.54 12.77 6.24
#